data_AF-A0A8I0JQ87-F1
#
_entry.id   AF-A0A8I0JQ87-F1
#
_cell.length_a   1.000
_cell.length_b   1.000
_cell.length_c   1.000
_cell.angle_alpha   90.00
_cell.angle_beta   90.00
_cell.angle_gamma   90.00
#
_symmetry.space_group_name_H-M   'P 1'
#
loop_
_entity.id
_entity.type
_entity.pdbx_description
1 polymer ?
#
loop_
_entity_poly.entity_id
_entity_poly.type
_entity_poly.pdbx_seq_one_letter_code
_entity_poly.pdbx_strand_id
1 'polypeptide(L)'
;MALIQITGTLVQDVEVRTLPQGPDSTPMPVLVAIFDSDGPGQLPVKAELVYPPNLRPQAQQYAKTLKRGMRVSVTAPIHQIRTTLGHCQAIQQLREPAPDQSQLQLLEAAHG
;
A
#
# COMPACT_ATOMS: atom_id res chain seq x y z
N MET A 1 -9.27 12.38 -9.02
CA MET A 1 -8.92 11.13 -8.31
C MET A 1 -7.90 11.47 -7.23
N ALA A 2 -8.18 11.20 -5.97
CA ALA A 2 -7.29 11.58 -4.87
C ALA A 2 -6.10 10.60 -4.75
N LEU A 3 -4.90 11.16 -4.58
CA LEU A 3 -3.65 10.44 -4.40
C LEU A 3 -3.13 10.70 -2.99
N ILE A 4 -2.47 9.70 -2.40
CA ILE A 4 -1.64 9.88 -1.22
C ILE A 4 -0.18 9.83 -1.61
N GLN A 5 0.65 10.62 -0.93
CA GLN A 5 2.09 10.49 -0.96
C GLN A 5 2.57 10.16 0.45
N ILE A 6 3.37 9.10 0.59
CA ILE A 6 3.94 8.69 1.87
C ILE A 6 5.46 8.64 1.71
N THR A 7 6.18 9.35 2.57
CA THR A 7 7.64 9.32 2.63
C THR A 7 8.11 8.49 3.82
N GLY A 8 9.32 7.94 3.72
CA GLY A 8 9.91 7.21 4.84
C GLY A 8 11.24 6.55 4.48
N THR A 9 11.71 5.66 5.34
CA THR A 9 13.03 5.01 5.19
C THR A 9 12.89 3.51 5.02
N LEU A 10 13.49 2.96 3.95
CA LEU A 10 13.47 1.52 3.68
C LEU A 10 14.10 0.73 4.84
N VAL A 11 13.36 -0.23 5.40
CA VAL A 11 13.85 -1.08 6.50
C VAL A 11 14.60 -2.31 6.00
N GLN A 12 14.42 -2.63 4.72
CA GLN A 12 15.09 -3.73 4.01
C GLN A 12 15.32 -3.36 2.55
N ASP A 13 16.19 -4.11 1.88
CA ASP A 13 16.37 -4.01 0.43
C ASP A 13 15.04 -4.30 -0.27
N VAL A 14 14.77 -3.55 -1.33
CA VAL A 14 13.62 -3.80 -2.19
C VAL A 14 13.87 -5.08 -2.99
N GLU A 15 12.82 -5.87 -3.16
CA GLU A 15 12.89 -7.13 -3.89
C GLU A 15 11.72 -7.30 -4.85
N VAL A 16 11.91 -8.16 -5.84
CA VAL A 16 10.83 -8.56 -6.75
C VAL A 16 10.32 -9.93 -6.34
N ARG A 17 9.06 -9.98 -5.90
CA ARG A 17 8.35 -11.21 -5.58
C ARG A 17 7.42 -11.60 -6.73
N THR A 18 7.02 -12.87 -6.77
CA THR A 18 5.89 -13.31 -7.60
C THR A 18 4.65 -13.32 -6.73
N LEU A 19 3.63 -12.51 -7.04
CA LEU A 19 2.37 -12.44 -6.28
C LEU A 19 1.15 -12.59 -7.20
N PRO A 20 0.03 -13.13 -6.71
CA PRO A 20 -1.21 -13.29 -7.48
C PRO A 20 -1.96 -11.95 -7.62
N GLN A 21 -1.40 -11.01 -8.37
CA GLN A 21 -1.93 -9.65 -8.55
C GLN A 21 -2.50 -9.39 -9.95
N GLY A 22 -2.44 -10.36 -10.86
CA GLY A 22 -3.01 -10.26 -12.20
C GLY A 22 -4.51 -10.60 -12.26
N PRO A 23 -5.16 -10.46 -13.43
CA PRO A 23 -6.50 -11.01 -13.67
C PRO A 23 -6.55 -12.48 -13.26
N ASP A 24 -7.64 -12.90 -12.64
CA ASP A 24 -7.83 -14.28 -12.13
C ASP A 24 -6.70 -14.76 -11.21
N SER A 25 -6.12 -13.84 -10.43
CA SER A 25 -5.01 -14.13 -9.51
C SER A 25 -3.76 -14.65 -10.23
N THR A 26 -3.57 -14.28 -11.50
CA THR A 26 -2.39 -14.66 -12.29
C THR A 26 -1.10 -14.18 -11.59
N PRO A 27 -0.05 -15.02 -11.54
CA PRO A 27 1.24 -14.64 -10.94
C PRO A 27 1.92 -13.49 -11.70
N MET A 28 2.19 -12.38 -11.00
CA MET A 28 2.83 -11.18 -11.54
C MET A 28 4.13 -10.86 -10.79
N PRO A 29 5.16 -10.31 -11.46
CA PRO A 29 6.30 -9.72 -10.78
C PRO A 29 5.87 -8.44 -10.04
N VAL A 30 6.12 -8.40 -8.74
CA VAL A 30 5.78 -7.27 -7.88
C VAL A 30 7.03 -6.81 -7.15
N LEU A 31 7.39 -5.55 -7.35
CA LEU A 31 8.43 -4.90 -6.58
C LEU A 31 7.84 -4.51 -5.22
N VAL A 32 8.42 -5.06 -4.15
CA VAL A 32 7.93 -4.90 -2.78
C VAL A 32 8.92 -4.07 -1.99
N ALA A 33 8.44 -2.95 -1.44
CA ALA A 33 9.19 -2.08 -0.56
C ALA A 33 8.55 -2.06 0.83
N ILE A 34 9.33 -2.30 1.87
CA ILE A 34 8.93 -2.12 3.26
C ILE A 34 9.71 -0.92 3.81
N PHE A 35 9.02 0.07 4.34
CA PHE A 35 9.63 1.26 4.90
C PHE A 35 8.84 1.77 6.10
N ASP A 36 9.54 2.39 7.05
CA ASP A 36 8.89 3.11 8.15
C ASP A 36 8.52 4.51 7.67
N SER A 37 7.24 4.88 7.78
CA SER A 37 6.78 6.20 7.34
C SER A 37 7.33 7.32 8.22
N ASP A 38 7.55 8.48 7.64
CA ASP A 38 7.85 9.70 8.39
C ASP A 38 6.61 10.17 9.16
N GLY A 39 6.82 10.83 10.30
CA GLY A 39 5.77 11.48 11.08
C GLY A 39 5.49 10.86 12.45
N PRO A 40 4.63 11.50 13.27
CA PRO A 40 4.25 11.00 14.57
C PRO A 40 3.52 9.66 14.43
N GLY A 41 4.00 8.64 15.18
CA GLY A 41 3.42 7.30 15.15
C GLY A 41 3.91 6.39 14.03
N GLN A 42 5.05 6.71 13.38
CA GLN A 42 5.78 5.91 12.37
C GLN A 42 5.21 4.50 12.15
N LEU A 43 4.49 4.32 11.05
CA LEU A 43 3.84 3.06 10.74
C LEU A 43 4.68 2.30 9.71
N PRO A 44 4.81 0.97 9.86
CA PRO A 44 5.42 0.16 8.82
C PRO A 44 4.49 0.16 7.59
N VAL A 45 5.04 0.56 6.45
CA VAL A 45 4.32 0.60 5.17
C VAL A 45 4.88 -0.46 4.24
N LYS A 46 3.97 -1.26 3.67
CA LYS A 46 4.25 -2.16 2.54
C LYS A 46 3.73 -1.52 1.26
N ALA A 47 4.64 -1.12 0.37
CA ALA A 47 4.30 -0.66 -0.97
C ALA A 47 4.58 -1.77 -2.00
N GLU A 48 3.63 -1.95 -2.92
CA GLU A 48 3.69 -2.95 -3.99
C GLU A 48 3.54 -2.24 -5.34
N LEU A 49 4.54 -2.41 -6.21
CA LEU A 49 4.48 -1.94 -7.60
C LEU A 49 4.44 -3.15 -8.53
N VAL A 50 3.29 -3.35 -9.18
CA VAL A 50 3.04 -4.50 -10.06
C VAL A 50 3.58 -4.21 -11.46
N TYR A 51 4.35 -5.15 -11.99
CA TYR A 51 4.85 -5.10 -13.36
C TYR A 51 4.19 -6.18 -14.23
N PRO A 52 3.98 -5.93 -15.53
CA PRO A 52 3.70 -6.97 -16.50
C PRO A 52 4.79 -8.07 -16.51
N PRO A 53 4.47 -9.34 -16.85
CA PRO A 53 5.43 -10.45 -16.79
C PRO A 53 6.69 -10.23 -17.63
N ASN A 54 6.55 -9.62 -18.81
CA ASN A 54 7.66 -9.31 -19.72
C ASN A 54 8.61 -8.22 -19.18
N LEU A 55 8.22 -7.46 -18.16
CA LEU A 55 9.03 -6.41 -17.54
C LEU A 55 9.69 -6.85 -16.22
N ARG A 56 9.68 -8.14 -15.91
CA ARG A 56 10.40 -8.69 -14.75
C ARG A 56 11.88 -8.26 -14.68
N PRO A 57 12.68 -8.30 -15.76
CA PRO A 57 14.07 -7.88 -15.71
C PRO A 57 14.22 -6.40 -15.32
N GLN A 58 13.32 -5.53 -15.80
CA GLN A 58 13.31 -4.12 -15.44
C GLN A 58 12.97 -3.92 -13.95
N ALA A 59 11.96 -4.64 -13.45
CA ALA A 59 11.63 -4.62 -12.02
C ALA A 59 12.83 -5.05 -11.16
N GLN A 60 13.57 -6.08 -11.58
CA GLN A 60 14.76 -6.56 -10.87
C GLN A 60 15.92 -5.55 -10.93
N GLN A 61 16.14 -4.91 -12.07
CA GLN A 61 17.12 -3.84 -12.19
C GLN A 61 16.78 -2.67 -11.28
N TYR A 62 15.51 -2.26 -11.23
CA TYR A 62 15.08 -1.16 -10.37
C TYR A 62 15.20 -1.51 -8.88
N ALA A 63 14.79 -2.72 -8.48
CA ALA A 63 14.96 -3.21 -7.10
C ALA A 63 16.42 -3.15 -6.62
N LYS A 64 17.39 -3.42 -7.51
CA LYS A 64 18.83 -3.30 -7.15
C LYS A 64 19.27 -1.88 -6.80
N THR A 65 18.56 -0.86 -7.26
CA THR A 65 18.87 0.55 -6.97
C THR A 65 18.31 1.04 -5.63
N LEU A 66 17.42 0.26 -4.99
CA LEU A 66 16.72 0.65 -3.78
C LEU A 66 17.13 -0.25 -2.60
N LYS A 67 17.93 0.32 -1.71
CA LYS A 67 18.59 -0.37 -0.60
C LYS A 67 18.06 0.07 0.75
N ARG A 68 18.18 -0.82 1.74
CA ARG A 68 17.90 -0.50 3.14
C ARG A 68 18.57 0.81 3.54
N GLY A 69 17.85 1.64 4.31
CA GLY A 69 18.31 2.94 4.80
C GLY A 69 18.12 4.09 3.82
N MET A 70 17.75 3.82 2.56
CA MET A 70 17.40 4.90 1.63
C MET A 70 16.05 5.51 1.98
N ARG A 71 15.98 6.84 1.88
CA ARG A 71 14.72 7.59 1.98
C ARG A 71 13.96 7.47 0.66
N VAL A 72 12.69 7.12 0.74
CA VAL A 72 11.81 6.93 -0.41
C VAL A 72 10.53 7.75 -0.27
N SER A 73 9.88 7.98 -1.40
CA SER A 73 8.54 8.55 -1.48
C SER A 73 7.71 7.64 -2.37
N VAL A 74 6.56 7.18 -1.88
CA VAL A 74 5.62 6.37 -2.65
C VAL A 74 4.33 7.15 -2.85
N THR A 75 3.72 6.98 -4.02
CA THR A 75 2.44 7.61 -4.36
C THR A 75 1.45 6.50 -4.73
N ALA A 76 0.24 6.56 -4.19
CA ALA A 76 -0.80 5.57 -4.46
C ALA A 76 -2.19 6.21 -4.53
N PRO A 77 -3.14 5.64 -5.29
CA PRO A 77 -4.54 6.05 -5.21
C PRO A 77 -5.13 5.69 -3.85
N ILE A 78 -5.81 6.65 -3.20
CA ILE A 78 -6.33 6.46 -1.82
C ILE A 78 -7.27 5.25 -1.74
N HIS A 79 -8.13 5.06 -2.75
CA HIS A 79 -9.10 3.96 -2.83
C HIS A 79 -8.48 2.57 -3.00
N GLN A 80 -7.16 2.47 -3.22
CA GLN A 80 -6.45 1.19 -3.37
C GLN A 80 -5.60 0.84 -2.12
N ILE A 81 -5.55 1.74 -1.13
CA ILE A 81 -4.82 1.50 0.11
C ILE A 81 -5.53 0.40 0.91
N ARG A 82 -4.74 -0.52 1.46
CA ARG A 82 -5.23 -1.55 2.39
C ARG A 82 -4.55 -1.36 3.73
N THR A 83 -5.35 -1.33 4.79
CA THR A 83 -4.86 -1.23 6.17
C THR A 83 -4.95 -2.60 6.84
N THR A 84 -3.85 -3.03 7.44
CA THR A 84 -3.80 -4.25 8.26
C THR A 84 -3.35 -3.87 9.66
N LEU A 85 -4.17 -4.17 10.66
CA LEU A 85 -3.82 -4.01 12.08
C LEU A 85 -3.22 -5.31 12.60
N GLY A 86 -1.90 -5.46 12.46
CA GLY A 86 -1.18 -6.60 13.04
C GLY A 86 -1.31 -6.58 14.56
N HIS A 87 -1.65 -7.72 15.16
CA HIS A 87 -1.78 -7.88 16.61
C HIS A 87 -2.87 -7.02 17.27
N CYS A 88 -4.02 -6.82 16.61
CA CYS A 88 -5.16 -6.19 17.27
C CYS A 88 -5.56 -6.94 18.56
N GLN A 89 -5.76 -6.20 19.65
CA GLN A 89 -6.04 -6.81 20.97
C GLN A 89 -7.50 -7.23 21.14
N ALA A 90 -8.41 -6.63 20.36
CA ALA A 90 -9.82 -6.92 20.41
C ALA A 90 -10.46 -6.68 19.05
N ILE A 91 -11.44 -7.52 18.72
CA ILE A 91 -12.40 -7.30 17.64
C ILE A 91 -13.77 -7.43 18.29
N GLN A 92 -14.58 -6.38 18.18
CA GLN A 92 -15.92 -6.34 18.77
C GLN A 92 -16.95 -6.08 17.67
N GLN A 93 -18.04 -6.85 17.71
CA GLN A 93 -19.18 -6.59 16.86
C GLN A 93 -19.98 -5.41 17.42
N LEU A 94 -20.24 -4.41 16.58
CA LEU A 94 -21.16 -3.32 16.91
C LEU A 94 -22.60 -3.77 16.62
N ARG A 95 -23.56 -3.35 17.47
CA ARG A 95 -24.99 -3.69 17.32
C ARG A 95 -25.77 -2.69 16.46
N GLU A 96 -25.10 -1.68 15.95
CA GLU A 96 -25.66 -0.70 15.02
C GLU A 96 -25.56 -1.19 13.57
N PRO A 97 -26.51 -0.81 12.70
CA PRO A 97 -26.41 -1.11 11.28
C PRO A 97 -25.19 -0.42 10.66
N ALA A 98 -24.61 -1.05 9.64
CA ALA A 98 -23.55 -0.41 8.86
C ALA A 98 -24.07 0.93 8.29
N PRO A 99 -23.23 1.97 8.23
CA PRO A 99 -23.62 3.25 7.68
C PRO A 99 -24.11 3.09 6.24
N ASP A 100 -25.22 3.74 5.92
CA ASP A 100 -25.75 3.79 4.56
C ASP A 100 -24.78 4.55 3.66
N GLN A 101 -24.38 3.94 2.55
CA GLN A 101 -23.45 4.54 1.59
C GLN A 101 -23.96 5.89 1.05
N SER A 102 -25.28 6.07 0.97
CA SER A 102 -25.88 7.34 0.53
C SER A 102 -25.67 8.47 1.54
N GLN A 103 -25.63 8.16 2.84
CA GLN A 103 -25.36 9.14 3.91
C GLN A 103 -23.88 9.52 3.97
N LEU A 104 -22.99 8.57 3.70
CA LEU A 104 -21.55 8.83 3.63
C LEU A 104 -21.20 9.78 2.47
N GLN A 105 -21.82 9.61 1.30
CA GLN A 105 -21.64 10.51 0.15
C GLN A 105 -22.15 11.94 0.42
N LEU A 106 -23.25 12.09 1.14
CA LEU A 106 -23.77 13.41 1.54
C LEU A 106 -22.83 14.12 2.54
N LEU A 107 -22.18 13.38 3.43
CA LEU A 107 -21.18 13.93 4.35
C LEU A 107 -19.93 14.42 3.61
N GLU A 108 -19.46 13.67 2.61
CA GLU A 108 -18.34 14.08 1.75
C GLU A 108 -18.68 15.35 0.95
N ALA A 109 -19.92 15.46 0.46
CA ALA A 109 -20.37 16.65 -0.26
C ALA A 109 -20.54 17.90 0.63
N ALA A 110 -20.78 17.73 1.93
CA ALA A 110 -20.92 18.83 2.89
C ALA A 110 -19.58 19.39 3.40
N HIS A 111 -18.48 18.65 3.22
CA HIS A 111 -17.12 19.04 3.61
C HIS A 111 -16.20 19.29 2.39
N GLY A 112 -16.78 19.40 1.20
CA GLY A 112 -16.10 19.72 -0.06
C GLY A 112 -16.10 21.21 -0.39
#